data_AF-A0A8S9W260-F1
#
_entry.id   AF-A0A8S9W260-F1
#
_cell.length_a   1.000
_cell.length_b   1.000
_cell.length_c   1.000
_cell.angle_alpha   90.00
_cell.angle_beta   90.00
_cell.angle_gamma   90.00
#
_symmetry.space_group_name_H-M   'P 1'
#
loop_
_entity.id
_entity.type
_entity.pdbx_description
1 polymer ?
#
loop_
_entity_poly.entity_id
_entity_poly.type
_entity_poly.pdbx_seq_one_letter_code
_entity_poly.pdbx_strand_id
1 'polypeptide(L)' 'MKQVKEFSSAKKANNWLKENQDKEIIDIKFSAWRFAIIYEE' A
#
# COMPACT_ATOMS: atom_id res chain seq x y z
N MET A 1 -5.74 -7.02 -12.12
CA MET A 1 -6.97 -6.90 -11.28
C MET A 1 -6.65 -6.01 -10.09
N LYS A 2 -7.56 -5.11 -9.64
CA LYS A 2 -7.27 -4.19 -8.53
C LYS A 2 -7.20 -4.94 -7.19
N GLN A 3 -6.11 -4.73 -6.47
CA GLN A 3 -5.86 -5.30 -5.15
C GLN A 3 -5.71 -4.20 -4.09
N VAL A 4 -5.98 -4.55 -2.82
CA VAL A 4 -5.85 -3.65 -1.67
C VAL A 4 -5.00 -4.30 -0.58
N LYS A 5 -3.99 -3.56 -0.10
CA LYS A 5 -3.14 -3.98 1.01
C LYS A 5 -3.25 -2.98 2.16
N GLU A 6 -3.66 -3.47 3.33
CA GLU A 6 -3.79 -2.63 4.53
C GLU A 6 -2.61 -2.80 5.50
N PHE A 7 -2.22 -1.71 6.15
CA PHE A 7 -1.19 -1.66 7.18
C PHE A 7 -1.64 -0.82 8.36
N SER A 8 -1.29 -1.26 9.57
CA SER A 8 -1.52 -0.51 10.80
C SER A 8 -0.39 0.48 11.14
N SER A 9 0.63 0.61 10.29
CA SER A 9 1.71 1.58 10.50
C SER A 9 2.40 2.00 9.19
N ALA A 10 2.87 3.24 9.17
CA ALA A 10 3.57 3.83 8.03
C ALA A 10 4.83 3.04 7.67
N LYS A 11 5.56 2.55 8.69
CA LYS A 11 6.78 1.77 8.51
C LYS A 11 6.53 0.50 7.70
N LYS A 12 5.46 -0.24 8.00
CA LYS A 12 5.11 -1.47 7.29
C LYS A 12 4.66 -1.18 5.86
N ALA A 13 3.84 -0.14 5.67
CA ALA A 13 3.41 0.31 4.34
C ALA A 13 4.62 0.68 3.46
N ASN A 14 5.56 1.46 3.99
CA ASN A 14 6.77 1.87 3.27
C ASN A 14 7.70 0.70 2.93
N ASN A 15 7.88 -0.26 3.84
CA ASN A 15 8.66 -1.45 3.55
C ASN A 15 8.04 -2.24 2.40
N TRP A 16 6.71 -2.43 2.44
CA TRP A 16 6.01 -3.14 1.37
C TRP A 16 6.13 -2.43 0.02
N LEU A 17 6.00 -1.10 -0.03
CA LEU A 17 6.20 -0.31 -1.26
C LEU A 17 7.61 -0.49 -1.85
N LYS A 18 8.63 -0.61 -1.01
CA LYS A 18 10.01 -0.86 -1.46
C LYS A 18 10.21 -2.27 -2.01
N GLU A 19 9.52 -3.27 -1.45
CA GLU A 19 9.59 -4.66 -1.89
C GLU A 19 8.76 -4.93 -3.16
N ASN A 20 7.78 -4.07 -3.46
CA ASN A 20 6.81 -4.25 -4.53
C ASN A 20 6.87 -3.08 -5.54
N GLN A 21 8.09 -2.65 -5.91
CA GLN A 21 8.31 -1.54 -6.84
C GLN A 21 7.91 -1.88 -8.28
N ASP A 22 7.76 -3.17 -8.59
CA ASP A 22 7.26 -3.71 -9.85
C ASP A 22 5.75 -3.50 -10.03
N LYS A 23 5.00 -3.21 -8.96
CA LYS A 23 3.55 -3.07 -9.00
C LYS A 23 3.12 -1.64 -9.34
N GLU A 24 2.07 -1.53 -10.14
CA GLU A 24 1.46 -0.24 -10.43
C GLU A 24 0.61 0.22 -9.25
N ILE A 25 1.09 1.24 -8.53
CA ILE A 25 0.34 1.84 -7.43
C ILE A 25 -0.70 2.81 -7.99
N ILE A 26 -1.97 2.52 -7.73
CA ILE A 26 -3.10 3.33 -8.18
C ILE A 26 -3.38 4.46 -7.19
N ASP A 27 -3.43 4.13 -5.89
CA ASP A 27 -3.78 5.08 -4.85
C ASP A 27 -3.26 4.60 -3.48
N ILE A 28 -3.01 5.55 -2.58
CA ILE A 28 -2.65 5.28 -1.19
C ILE A 28 -3.53 6.13 -0.29
N LYS A 29 -4.41 5.46 0.47
CA LYS A 29 -5.28 6.11 1.45
C LYS A 29 -4.68 5.98 2.84
N PHE A 30 -4.72 7.06 3.59
CA PHE A 30 -4.30 7.09 4.99
C PHE A 30 -5.42 7.59 5.89
N SER A 31 -5.55 6.96 7.04
CA SER A 31 -6.35 7.40 8.18
C SER A 31 -5.48 7.35 9.43
N ALA A 32 -5.89 8.00 10.53
CA ALA A 32 -5.13 8.07 11.78
C ALA A 32 -4.58 6.71 12.30
N TRP A 33 -5.18 5.59 11.87
CA TRP A 33 -4.85 4.24 12.35
C TRP A 33 -4.41 3.26 11.25
N ARG A 34 -4.57 3.60 9.96
CA ARG A 34 -4.35 2.65 8.87
C ARG A 34 -3.88 3.30 7.57
N PHE A 35 -3.10 2.54 6.81
CA PHE A 35 -2.71 2.80 5.43
C PHE A 35 -3.34 1.73 4.55
N ALA A 36 -4.00 2.13 3.47
CA ALA A 36 -4.51 1.23 2.44
C ALA A 36 -3.85 1.57 1.11
N ILE A 37 -3.14 0.60 0.54
CA ILE A 37 -2.46 0.73 -0.75
C ILE A 37 -3.29 -0.02 -1.79
N ILE A 38 -3.72 0.68 -2.83
CA ILE A 38 -4.46 0.14 -3.97
C ILE A 38 -3.49 0.02 -5.13
N TYR A 39 -3.40 -1.18 -5.71
CA TYR A 39 -2.44 -1.48 -6.77
C TYR A 39 -3.02 -2.46 -7.79
N GLU A 40 -2.42 -2.51 -8.97
CA GLU A 40 -2.68 -3.53 -9.99
C GLU A 40 -1.50 -4.50 -10.07
N GLU A 41 -1.83 -5.77 -10.27
CA GLU A 41 -0.94 -6.79 -10.83
C GLU A 41 -1.01 -6.78 -12.35
#